data_AF-A0A2T1DCE9-F1
#
_entry.id   AF-A0A2T1DCE9-F1
#
_cell.length_a   1.000
_cell.length_b   1.000
_cell.length_c   1.000
_cell.angle_alpha   90.00
_cell.angle_beta   90.00
_cell.angle_gamma   90.00
#
_symmetry.space_group_name_H-M   'P 1'
#
loop_
_entity.id
_entity.type
_entity.pdbx_description
1 polymer ?
#
loop_
_entity_poly.entity_id
_entity_poly.type
_entity_poly.pdbx_seq_one_letter_code
_entity_poly.pdbx_strand_id
1 'polypeptide(L)' 'MLFHWAILQRDVPESAAVTGDRGVIVDELPFSQALQESGYTIEVFQQGKTLDVVAAQTQ' A
#
# COMPACT_ATOMS: atom_id res chain seq x y z
N MET A 1 8.02 0.55 -17.63
CA MET A 1 7.53 0.34 -16.26
C MET A 1 6.29 1.19 -16.07
N LEU A 2 5.15 0.58 -15.80
CA LEU A 2 3.93 1.28 -15.39
C LEU A 2 3.92 1.27 -13.87
N PHE A 3 4.20 2.41 -13.26
CA PHE A 3 3.98 2.60 -11.84
C PHE A 3 2.48 2.80 -11.63
N HIS A 4 1.86 1.94 -10.84
CA HIS A 4 0.45 2.08 -10.48
C HIS A 4 0.37 2.90 -9.20
N TRP A 5 -0.40 3.99 -9.25
CA TRP A 5 -0.69 4.81 -8.08
C TRP A 5 -1.86 4.22 -7.30
N ALA A 6 -1.75 4.23 -5.99
CA ALA A 6 -2.80 3.86 -5.06
C ALA A 6 -3.12 5.04 -4.14
N ILE A 7 -4.40 5.14 -3.75
CA ILE A 7 -4.85 6.04 -2.69
C ILE A 7 -5.33 5.14 -1.55
N LEU A 8 -4.81 5.38 -0.35
CA LEU A 8 -5.26 4.64 0.83
C LEU A 8 -6.72 5.02 1.14
N GLN A 9 -7.58 4.01 1.22
CA GLN A 9 -9.00 4.21 1.54
C GLN A 9 -9.31 4.10 3.04
N ARG A 10 -8.32 3.70 3.84
CA ARG A 10 -8.42 3.52 5.28
C ARG A 10 -7.07 3.83 5.93
N ASP A 11 -7.08 4.17 7.21
CA ASP A 11 -5.87 4.36 7.99
C ASP A 11 -5.14 3.02 8.16
N VAL A 12 -3.81 3.06 8.16
CA VAL A 12 -2.99 1.87 8.37
C VAL A 12 -2.62 1.79 9.86
N PRO A 13 -3.01 0.72 10.57
CA PRO A 13 -2.64 0.56 11.97
C PRO A 13 -1.12 0.59 12.17
N GLU A 14 -0.67 1.25 13.23
CA GLU A 14 0.76 1.35 13.60
C GLU A 14 1.66 2.01 12.54
N SER A 15 1.07 2.68 11.55
CA SER A 15 1.76 3.41 10.49
C SER A 15 1.48 4.91 10.60
N ALA A 16 2.38 5.73 10.06
CA ALA A 16 2.12 7.16 9.85
C ALA A 16 1.22 7.43 8.64
N ALA A 17 0.99 6.42 7.79
CA ALA A 17 0.15 6.53 6.61
C ALA A 17 -1.34 6.48 6.97
N VAL A 18 -2.09 7.45 6.45
CA VAL A 18 -3.51 7.64 6.76
C VAL A 18 -4.37 7.62 5.50
N THR A 19 -5.69 7.55 5.69
CA THR A 19 -6.66 7.64 4.61
C THR A 19 -6.42 8.88 3.75
N GLY A 20 -6.40 8.69 2.42
CA GLY A 20 -6.18 9.74 1.44
C GLY A 20 -4.71 9.92 1.03
N ASP A 21 -3.76 9.35 1.78
CA ASP A 21 -2.37 9.36 1.36
C ASP A 21 -2.18 8.59 0.05
N ARG A 22 -1.24 9.09 -0.76
CA ARG A 22 -0.91 8.52 -2.07
C ARG A 22 0.34 7.68 -1.95
N GLY A 23 0.31 6.51 -2.58
CA GLY A 23 1.45 5.63 -2.69
C GLY A 23 1.60 5.03 -4.08
N VAL A 24 2.70 4.33 -4.28
CA VAL A 24 3.01 3.58 -5.49
C VAL A 24 3.10 2.11 -5.14
N ILE A 25 2.47 1.26 -5.94
CA ILE A 25 2.66 -0.19 -5.85
C ILE A 25 4.08 -0.50 -6.32
N VAL A 26 4.90 -1.05 -5.42
CA VAL A 26 6.30 -1.39 -5.68
C VAL A 26 6.53 -2.90 -5.81
N ASP A 27 5.63 -3.72 -5.27
CA ASP A 27 5.69 -5.18 -5.39
C ASP A 27 4.29 -5.82 -5.28
N GLU A 28 4.15 -7.03 -5.84
CA GLU A 28 2.99 -7.89 -5.67
C GLU A 28 3.25 -8.90 -4.56
N LEU A 29 2.34 -8.99 -3.60
CA LEU A 29 2.42 -9.98 -2.53
C LEU A 29 1.84 -11.32 -3.00
N PRO A 30 2.45 -12.45 -2.60
CA PRO A 30 1.93 -13.76 -2.93
C PRO A 30 0.52 -13.95 -2.33
N PHE A 31 -0.27 -14.77 -3.00
CA PHE A 31 -1.62 -15.10 -2.56
C PHE A 31 -1.62 -15.66 -1.13
N SER A 32 -2.45 -15.06 -0.27
CA SER A 32 -2.66 -15.53 1.09
C SER A 32 -3.79 -16.55 1.13
N GLN A 33 -3.48 -17.81 1.42
CA GLN A 33 -4.53 -18.83 1.57
C GLN A 33 -5.48 -18.54 2.74
N ALA A 34 -5.00 -17.90 3.81
CA ALA A 34 -5.82 -17.58 4.97
C ALA A 34 -6.85 -16.47 4.69
N LEU A 35 -6.50 -15.55 3.79
CA LEU A 35 -7.32 -14.37 3.48
C LEU A 35 -8.00 -14.46 2.11
N GLN A 36 -7.64 -15.48 1.32
CA GLN A 36 -8.16 -15.75 -0.02
C GLN A 36 -7.99 -14.58 -1.00
N GLU A 37 -6.92 -13.80 -0.83
CA GLU A 37 -6.62 -12.61 -1.62
C GLU A 37 -5.11 -12.47 -1.87
N SER A 38 -4.76 -11.78 -2.96
CA SER A 38 -3.40 -11.30 -3.21
C SER A 38 -3.23 -9.92 -2.56
N GLY A 39 -2.00 -9.40 -2.57
CA GLY A 39 -1.76 -8.06 -2.06
C GLY A 39 -0.69 -7.32 -2.82
N TYR A 40 -0.37 -6.14 -2.33
CA TYR A 40 0.67 -5.29 -2.86
C TYR A 40 1.48 -4.68 -1.72
N THR A 41 2.77 -4.50 -1.97
CA THR A 41 3.58 -3.56 -1.18
C THR A 41 3.44 -2.18 -1.81
N ILE A 42 3.05 -1.21 -0.98
CA ILE A 42 2.80 0.17 -1.38
C ILE A 42 3.78 1.07 -0.63
N GLU A 43 4.60 1.82 -1.36
CA GLU A 43 5.41 2.90 -0.78
C GLU A 43 4.58 4.19 -0.77
N VAL A 44 4.36 4.74 0.42
CA VAL A 44 3.55 5.94 0.65
C VAL A 44 4.46 7.15 0.77
N PHE A 45 4.10 8.26 0.14
CA PHE A 45 4.92 9.46 0.10
C PHE A 45 4.20 10.67 0.68
N GLN A 46 4.94 11.49 1.42
CA GLN A 46 4.49 12.81 1.85
C GLN A 46 5.60 13.83 1.58
N GLN A 47 5.27 14.92 0.88
CA GLN A 47 6.22 15.98 0.51
C GLN A 47 7.49 15.47 -0.21
N GLY A 48 7.35 14.45 -1.05
CA GLY A 48 8.45 13.88 -1.83
C GLY A 48 9.40 12.97 -1.04
N LYS A 49 9.05 12.62 0.20
CA LYS A 49 9.77 11.66 1.02
C LYS A 49 8.90 10.44 1.29
N THR A 50 9.52 9.28 1.41
CA THR A 50 8.85 8.07 1.90
C THR A 50 8.35 8.34 3.31
N LEU A 51 7.05 8.22 3.47
CA LEU A 51 6.37 8.30 4.75
C LEU A 51 6.37 6.92 5.41
N ASP A 52 6.00 5.89 4.65
CA ASP A 52 6.00 4.49 5.10
C ASP A 52 5.94 3.50 3.92
N VAL A 53 6.16 2.22 4.21
CA VAL A 53 5.97 1.10 3.27
C VAL A 53 4.96 0.13 3.89
N VAL A 54 3.80 -0.02 3.24
CA VAL A 54 2.68 -0.78 3.77
C VAL A 54 2.34 -1.98 2.89
N ALA A 55 1.94 -3.09 3.51
CA ALA A 55 1.37 -4.24 2.82
C ALA A 55 -0.16 -4.11 2.82
N ALA A 56 -0.77 -4.03 1.64
CA ALA A 56 -2.22 -3.94 1.48
C ALA A 56 -2.73 -5.17 0.73
N GLN A 57 -3.90 -5.68 1.12
CA GLN A 57 -4.54 -6.80 0.42
C GLN A 57 -5.66 -6.30 -0.49
N THR A 58 -5.89 -7.01 -1.58
CA THR A 58 -6.92 -6.66 -2.58
C THR A 58 -8.26 -7.23 -2.16
N GLN A 59 -9.09 -6.39 -1.53
CA GLN A 59 -10.52 -6.69 -1.31
C GLN A 59 -11.34 -6.59 -2.59
#